data_AF-A0A2J8FQF5-F1
#
_entry.id   AF-A0A2J8FQF5-F1
#
_cell.length_a   1.000
_cell.length_b   1.000
_cell.length_c   1.000
_cell.angle_alpha   90.00
_cell.angle_beta   90.00
_cell.angle_gamma   90.00
#
_symmetry.space_group_name_H-M   'P 1'
#
loop_
_entity.id
_entity.type
_entity.pdbx_description
1 polymer ?
#
loop_
_entity_poly.entity_id
_entity_poly.type
_entity_poly.pdbx_seq_one_letter_code
_entity_poly.pdbx_strand_id
1 'polypeptide(L)'
;MANIDRYRPPREGYQPPVPAAAIARSAVSRSPVKQREVPPAAPSPPAHSSRTSPPRPHVRRDAPASQSSSKSDAHMTATTPRGQWYFSHDEVLSSPTILDGISPAEERLRRAKGVNFIYQAGVMLDLPQITLWVAGVFFHRFYMRYSMVEERGGIHHYNIAATALFLANKTEENCRKTKEIIITVAKVAQKNSQLIIDEQSKEYWRWRDNILAYEELMLELLTFDLMVENPYHRLFELLGQLELVHNKRLRQSAWAFCNDVCLTTMPLLLEPQDIAVAAIFFASIHTDYKISDRNGEAWWIALKGNESRCARAIDIAQQFYTENPLKKQNPSLPSPAFDIESTRRPRDPLPGDNMSSTAGTPRDATLSPRMRAANGRDDATATESGSQGTHTLGASKSIGNGVASPAKRKELDSDEDGPEQKRARLSDEDEGEVSED
;
A
#
# COMPACT_ATOMS: atom_id res chain seq x y z
N MET A 1 22.98 24.68 -39.31
CA MET A 1 23.01 23.75 -40.47
C MET A 1 23.29 22.34 -39.97
N ALA A 2 22.86 21.31 -40.71
CA ALA A 2 22.75 19.90 -40.28
C ALA A 2 21.78 19.69 -39.09
N ASN A 3 20.70 18.89 -39.17
CA ASN A 3 20.53 17.48 -39.54
C ASN A 3 21.35 16.51 -38.69
N ILE A 4 20.67 15.73 -37.84
CA ILE A 4 20.19 14.37 -38.18
C ILE A 4 19.07 14.00 -37.19
N ASP A 5 17.86 13.75 -37.71
CA ASP A 5 16.83 12.96 -37.03
C ASP A 5 16.37 11.89 -38.03
N ARG A 6 16.63 10.62 -37.71
CA ARG A 6 16.39 9.46 -38.56
C ARG A 6 16.10 8.21 -37.72
N TYR A 7 14.98 8.19 -37.00
CA TYR A 7 14.11 7.00 -36.99
C TYR A 7 12.70 7.34 -36.45
N ARG A 8 11.75 7.60 -37.36
CA ARG A 8 10.31 7.66 -37.04
C ARG A 8 9.54 6.93 -38.14
N PRO A 9 8.83 5.82 -37.84
CA PRO A 9 7.96 5.16 -38.81
C PRO A 9 6.74 6.03 -39.15
N PRO A 10 6.10 5.82 -40.31
CA PRO A 10 4.94 6.62 -40.74
C PRO A 10 3.76 6.52 -39.77
N ARG A 11 3.04 7.63 -39.56
CA ARG A 11 1.70 7.60 -38.99
C ARG A 11 0.70 7.46 -40.14
N GLU A 12 -0.03 6.36 -40.20
CA GLU A 12 -1.23 6.29 -41.02
C GLU A 12 -2.31 7.20 -40.40
N GLY A 13 -2.92 8.05 -41.23
CA GLY A 13 -3.94 9.01 -40.81
C GLY A 13 -5.33 8.37 -40.88
N TYR A 14 -5.99 8.19 -39.72
CA TYR A 14 -7.38 7.76 -39.70
C TYR A 14 -8.29 8.88 -40.21
N GLN A 15 -8.95 8.65 -41.35
CA GLN A 15 -9.83 9.61 -42.01
C GLN A 15 -11.28 9.09 -41.97
N PRO A 16 -12.24 9.82 -41.36
CA PRO A 16 -13.63 9.38 -41.26
C PRO A 16 -14.34 9.48 -42.62
N PRO A 17 -15.21 8.51 -42.98
CA PRO A 17 -15.89 8.49 -44.28
C PRO A 17 -17.03 9.50 -44.37
N VAL A 18 -17.14 10.17 -45.52
CA VAL A 18 -18.31 10.98 -45.90
C VAL A 18 -19.39 10.12 -46.58
N PRO A 19 -20.68 10.31 -46.27
CA PRO A 19 -21.77 9.56 -46.91
C PRO A 19 -22.07 10.10 -48.32
N ALA A 20 -22.03 9.22 -49.32
CA ALA A 20 -22.46 9.54 -50.69
C ALA A 20 -23.98 9.30 -50.87
N ALA A 21 -24.66 10.21 -51.58
CA ALA A 21 -26.09 10.09 -51.86
C ALA A 21 -26.36 9.26 -53.12
N ALA A 22 -27.30 8.30 -53.05
CA ALA A 22 -27.74 7.53 -54.21
C ALA A 22 -29.23 7.14 -54.15
N ILE A 23 -30.03 7.83 -54.98
CA ILE A 23 -31.07 7.30 -55.88
C ILE A 23 -31.94 6.13 -55.37
N ALA A 24 -33.25 6.40 -55.21
CA ALA A 24 -34.25 5.38 -54.89
C ALA A 24 -34.53 4.41 -56.06
N ARG A 25 -34.72 3.12 -55.73
CA ARG A 25 -35.47 2.14 -56.53
C ARG A 25 -36.33 1.26 -55.65
N SER A 26 -37.51 0.91 -56.13
CA SER A 26 -38.53 0.14 -55.41
C SER A 26 -38.33 -1.37 -55.50
N ALA A 27 -38.49 -2.06 -54.38
CA ALA A 27 -38.67 -3.51 -54.32
C ALA A 27 -39.64 -3.86 -53.19
N VAL A 28 -40.58 -4.78 -53.44
CA VAL A 28 -41.61 -5.20 -52.48
C VAL A 28 -41.30 -6.61 -51.98
N SER A 29 -41.34 -6.82 -50.67
CA SER A 29 -41.44 -8.15 -50.06
C SER A 29 -42.29 -8.11 -48.78
N ARG A 30 -42.65 -9.27 -48.23
CA ARG A 30 -43.86 -9.47 -47.41
C ARG A 30 -43.61 -9.90 -45.95
N SER A 31 -44.62 -9.60 -45.11
CA SER A 31 -44.93 -10.24 -43.82
C SER A 31 -44.09 -9.82 -42.59
N PRO A 32 -44.62 -9.95 -41.35
CA PRO A 32 -45.86 -9.31 -40.91
C PRO A 32 -45.67 -8.50 -39.60
N VAL A 33 -46.54 -7.53 -39.33
CA VAL A 33 -46.43 -6.66 -38.14
C VAL A 33 -47.03 -7.33 -36.90
N LYS A 34 -46.22 -7.45 -35.82
CA LYS A 34 -46.74 -7.56 -34.45
C LYS A 34 -46.82 -6.16 -33.84
N GLN A 35 -48.02 -5.64 -33.65
CA GLN A 35 -48.21 -4.50 -32.75
C GLN A 35 -47.85 -4.94 -31.33
N ARG A 36 -47.10 -4.10 -30.61
CA ARG A 36 -46.86 -4.23 -29.18
C ARG A 36 -47.43 -2.97 -28.53
N GLU A 37 -48.67 -3.07 -28.07
CA GLU A 37 -49.34 -1.96 -27.40
C GLU A 37 -48.53 -1.55 -26.15
N VAL A 38 -48.36 -0.24 -25.97
CA VAL A 38 -47.75 0.36 -24.79
C VAL A 38 -48.88 1.04 -24.01
N PRO A 39 -49.19 0.60 -22.78
CA PRO A 39 -50.23 1.24 -21.99
C PRO A 39 -49.80 2.67 -21.60
N PRO A 40 -50.75 3.63 -21.54
CA PRO A 40 -50.45 5.00 -21.13
C PRO A 40 -50.00 5.06 -19.67
N ALA A 41 -49.19 6.07 -19.34
CA ALA A 41 -48.73 6.29 -17.97
C ALA A 41 -49.89 6.63 -17.02
N ALA A 42 -49.86 6.06 -15.81
CA ALA A 42 -50.88 6.32 -14.79
C ALA A 42 -50.77 7.76 -14.25
N PRO A 43 -51.90 8.45 -14.00
CA PRO A 43 -51.89 9.79 -13.41
C PRO A 43 -51.52 9.76 -11.92
N SER A 44 -50.80 10.78 -11.46
CA SER A 44 -50.40 10.93 -10.05
C SER A 44 -51.62 11.09 -9.12
N PRO A 45 -51.61 10.50 -7.91
CA PRO A 45 -52.70 10.62 -6.95
C PRO A 45 -52.81 12.04 -6.33
N PRO A 46 -54.01 12.46 -5.89
CA PRO A 46 -54.24 13.80 -5.37
C PRO A 46 -53.69 14.03 -3.95
N ALA A 47 -53.18 15.24 -3.70
CA ALA A 47 -52.65 15.64 -2.39
C ALA A 47 -53.77 16.04 -1.42
N HIS A 48 -54.19 15.13 -0.54
CA HIS A 48 -55.17 15.43 0.51
C HIS A 48 -54.51 16.01 1.76
N SER A 49 -54.66 17.33 1.96
CA SER A 49 -54.39 17.97 3.25
C SER A 49 -55.56 17.75 4.22
N SER A 50 -55.30 17.04 5.32
CA SER A 50 -56.22 16.98 6.46
C SER A 50 -55.46 17.08 7.79
N ARG A 51 -55.50 18.26 8.40
CA ARG A 51 -55.22 18.43 9.83
C ARG A 51 -56.38 17.83 10.63
N THR A 52 -56.11 16.95 11.58
CA THR A 52 -56.81 16.89 12.88
C THR A 52 -56.10 15.96 13.85
N SER A 53 -55.58 16.52 14.95
CA SER A 53 -55.19 15.77 16.15
C SER A 53 -55.91 16.39 17.36
N PRO A 54 -56.40 15.60 18.33
CA PRO A 54 -57.19 16.11 19.45
C PRO A 54 -56.35 16.94 20.45
N PRO A 55 -56.97 17.85 21.23
CA PRO A 55 -56.27 18.81 22.06
C PRO A 55 -55.72 18.21 23.37
N ARG A 56 -54.61 18.78 23.86
CA ARG A 56 -54.01 18.52 25.18
C ARG A 56 -54.36 19.68 26.13
N PRO A 57 -54.79 19.44 27.38
CA PRO A 57 -55.23 20.51 28.28
C PRO A 57 -54.08 21.41 28.80
N HIS A 58 -54.39 22.68 29.07
CA HIS A 58 -53.45 23.72 29.51
C HIS A 58 -53.44 23.96 31.03
N VAL A 59 -52.24 24.09 31.60
CA VAL A 59 -51.89 24.97 32.74
C VAL A 59 -50.46 25.47 32.40
N ARG A 60 -50.22 26.75 32.04
CA ARG A 60 -49.87 27.91 32.90
C ARG A 60 -48.72 27.60 33.89
N ARG A 61 -47.69 28.43 34.10
CA ARG A 61 -47.30 29.79 33.63
C ARG A 61 -45.79 30.01 33.94
N ASP A 62 -45.04 31.05 33.52
CA ASP A 62 -45.33 32.28 32.75
C ASP A 62 -44.12 32.65 31.82
N ALA A 63 -43.42 33.77 32.03
CA ALA A 63 -42.19 34.28 31.37
C ALA A 63 -41.46 35.25 32.37
N PRO A 64 -40.49 36.16 32.05
CA PRO A 64 -39.81 36.57 30.79
C PRO A 64 -38.28 36.25 30.76
N ALA A 65 -37.61 35.97 29.64
CA ALA A 65 -37.42 36.65 28.34
C ALA A 65 -36.26 37.68 28.29
N SER A 66 -35.31 37.44 27.39
CA SER A 66 -34.44 38.45 26.75
C SER A 66 -34.12 37.98 25.32
N GLN A 67 -33.79 38.92 24.42
CA GLN A 67 -33.69 38.70 22.97
C GLN A 67 -32.26 38.86 22.47
N SER A 68 -31.82 38.02 21.54
CA SER A 68 -31.08 38.45 20.35
C SER A 68 -31.12 37.36 19.27
N SER A 69 -30.95 37.75 18.01
CA SER A 69 -31.14 36.87 16.85
C SER A 69 -29.91 36.84 15.95
N SER A 70 -29.48 35.65 15.59
CA SER A 70 -28.82 35.39 14.30
C SER A 70 -29.26 34.02 13.78
N LYS A 71 -29.80 33.99 12.56
CA LYS A 71 -29.90 32.75 11.78
C LYS A 71 -28.64 32.64 10.94
N SER A 72 -27.93 31.52 11.05
CA SER A 72 -27.05 31.03 10.01
C SER A 72 -27.65 29.72 9.49
N ASP A 73 -27.74 29.56 8.17
CA ASP A 73 -28.22 28.31 7.57
C ASP A 73 -27.18 27.22 7.80
N ALA A 74 -27.45 26.34 8.77
CA ALA A 74 -26.66 25.16 9.04
C ALA A 74 -26.87 24.12 7.93
N HIS A 75 -26.16 24.31 6.81
CA HIS A 75 -25.93 23.24 5.84
C HIS A 75 -25.29 22.07 6.60
N MET A 76 -26.00 20.94 6.71
CA MET A 76 -25.58 19.82 7.56
C MET A 76 -24.43 19.04 6.94
N THR A 77 -23.22 19.61 6.97
CA THR A 77 -21.99 18.84 6.82
C THR A 77 -21.88 17.89 8.00
N ALA A 78 -22.14 16.59 7.76
CA ALA A 78 -21.94 15.52 8.72
C ALA A 78 -20.48 15.55 9.19
N THR A 79 -20.25 16.17 10.34
CA THR A 79 -18.91 16.35 10.89
C THR A 79 -18.55 15.07 11.63
N THR A 80 -17.95 14.12 10.91
CA THR A 80 -17.49 12.84 11.45
C THR A 80 -16.73 13.08 12.77
N PRO A 81 -17.07 12.39 13.88
CA PRO A 81 -16.37 12.57 15.14
C PRO A 81 -14.89 12.25 14.94
N ARG A 82 -14.02 13.26 15.13
CA ARG A 82 -12.58 13.22 14.78
C ARG A 82 -11.73 12.14 15.47
N GLY A 83 -12.34 11.28 16.30
CA GLY A 83 -11.71 10.14 16.96
C GLY A 83 -12.40 8.79 16.72
N GLN A 84 -13.46 8.66 15.92
CA GLN A 84 -14.22 7.39 15.79
C GLN A 84 -13.36 6.18 15.37
N TRP A 85 -12.25 6.43 14.67
CA TRP A 85 -11.39 5.39 14.09
C TRP A 85 -9.93 5.45 14.57
N TYR A 86 -9.65 6.28 15.57
CA TYR A 86 -8.34 6.37 16.20
C TYR A 86 -8.44 5.89 17.64
N PHE A 87 -7.83 4.74 17.88
CA PHE A 87 -7.94 3.97 19.11
C PHE A 87 -6.66 4.13 19.95
N SER A 88 -6.78 3.93 21.25
CA SER A 88 -5.62 3.68 22.10
C SER A 88 -4.99 2.31 21.79
N HIS A 89 -3.74 2.13 22.23
CA HIS A 89 -3.06 0.84 22.15
C HIS A 89 -3.84 -0.26 22.90
N ASP A 90 -4.43 0.08 24.04
CA ASP A 90 -5.10 -0.88 24.92
C ASP A 90 -6.48 -1.28 24.38
N GLU A 91 -7.17 -0.38 23.66
CA GLU A 91 -8.37 -0.73 22.87
C GLU A 91 -8.03 -1.67 21.71
N VAL A 92 -6.90 -1.48 21.03
CA VAL A 92 -6.42 -2.41 19.99
C VAL A 92 -6.00 -3.76 20.58
N LEU A 93 -5.46 -3.80 21.81
CA LEU A 93 -5.26 -5.04 22.57
C LEU A 93 -6.56 -5.65 23.14
N SER A 94 -7.68 -4.91 23.10
CA SER A 94 -9.00 -5.34 23.55
C SER A 94 -9.95 -5.61 22.38
N SER A 95 -9.40 -5.95 21.21
CA SER A 95 -10.20 -6.26 20.02
C SER A 95 -11.16 -7.44 20.28
N PRO A 96 -12.30 -7.54 19.57
CA PRO A 96 -13.17 -8.72 19.66
C PRO A 96 -12.44 -10.03 19.38
N THR A 97 -11.41 -10.00 18.53
CA THR A 97 -10.58 -11.17 18.20
C THR A 97 -9.71 -11.61 19.38
N ILE A 98 -9.16 -10.68 20.17
CA ILE A 98 -8.37 -11.00 21.37
C ILE A 98 -9.28 -11.42 22.53
N LEU A 99 -10.42 -10.75 22.71
CA LEU A 99 -11.44 -11.14 23.69
C LEU A 99 -11.99 -12.56 23.41
N ASP A 100 -11.96 -12.99 22.15
CA ASP A 100 -12.28 -14.37 21.75
C ASP A 100 -11.17 -15.41 21.95
N GLY A 101 -10.02 -15.00 22.49
CA GLY A 101 -8.93 -15.88 22.91
C GLY A 101 -7.75 -15.99 21.94
N ILE A 102 -7.72 -15.21 20.85
CA ILE A 102 -6.55 -15.13 19.98
C ILE A 102 -5.49 -14.25 20.64
N SER A 103 -4.22 -14.69 20.65
CA SER A 103 -3.15 -13.87 21.20
C SER A 103 -2.91 -12.61 20.34
N PRO A 104 -2.51 -11.47 20.93
CA PRO A 104 -2.25 -10.24 20.17
C PRO A 104 -1.22 -10.41 19.04
N ALA A 105 -0.27 -11.35 19.18
CA ALA A 105 0.70 -11.68 18.14
C ALA A 105 0.07 -12.47 16.97
N GLU A 106 -0.84 -13.41 17.23
CA GLU A 106 -1.58 -14.11 16.17
C GLU A 106 -2.59 -13.17 15.49
N GLU A 107 -3.20 -12.22 16.20
CA GLU A 107 -4.03 -11.20 15.53
C GLU A 107 -3.17 -10.29 14.64
N ARG A 108 -2.02 -9.78 15.10
CA ARG A 108 -1.07 -9.04 14.24
C ARG A 108 -0.70 -9.85 13.00
N LEU A 109 -0.42 -11.15 13.16
CA LEU A 109 -0.11 -12.06 12.05
C LEU A 109 -1.29 -12.23 11.08
N ARG A 110 -2.53 -12.39 11.56
CA ARG A 110 -3.75 -12.46 10.72
C ARG A 110 -4.04 -11.13 10.00
N ARG A 111 -3.85 -9.99 10.67
CA ARG A 111 -3.98 -8.66 10.05
C ARG A 111 -2.94 -8.46 8.94
N ALA A 112 -1.68 -8.77 9.21
CA ALA A 112 -0.61 -8.72 8.21
C ALA A 112 -0.87 -9.65 7.01
N LYS A 113 -1.34 -10.88 7.25
CA LYS A 113 -1.78 -11.81 6.19
C LYS A 113 -2.93 -11.22 5.35
N GLY A 114 -3.93 -10.63 5.99
CA GLY A 114 -5.09 -10.00 5.34
C GLY A 114 -4.70 -8.83 4.43
N VAL A 115 -3.90 -7.88 4.91
CA VAL A 115 -3.46 -6.74 4.06
C VAL A 115 -2.45 -7.18 3.00
N ASN A 116 -1.59 -8.16 3.27
CA ASN A 116 -0.73 -8.76 2.24
C ASN A 116 -1.56 -9.45 1.14
N PHE A 117 -2.70 -10.06 1.48
CA PHE A 117 -3.64 -10.63 0.51
C PHE A 117 -4.29 -9.54 -0.36
N ILE A 118 -4.74 -8.43 0.25
CA ILE A 118 -5.22 -7.23 -0.46
C ILE A 118 -4.15 -6.75 -1.45
N TYR A 119 -2.88 -6.70 -1.05
CA TYR A 119 -1.78 -6.23 -1.90
C TYR A 119 -1.50 -7.18 -3.07
N GLN A 120 -1.52 -8.50 -2.85
CA GLN A 120 -1.32 -9.48 -3.92
C GLN A 120 -2.46 -9.46 -4.95
N ALA A 121 -3.71 -9.39 -4.49
CA ALA A 121 -4.87 -9.26 -5.38
C ALA A 121 -4.89 -7.88 -6.09
N GLY A 122 -4.54 -6.82 -5.38
CA GLY A 122 -4.46 -5.46 -5.89
C GLY A 122 -3.46 -5.29 -7.04
N VAL A 123 -2.25 -5.82 -6.87
CA VAL A 123 -1.22 -5.80 -7.92
C VAL A 123 -1.65 -6.63 -9.14
N MET A 124 -2.32 -7.77 -8.93
CA MET A 124 -2.90 -8.57 -10.02
C MET A 124 -4.13 -7.93 -10.71
N LEU A 125 -4.63 -6.81 -10.18
CA LEU A 125 -5.71 -5.97 -10.75
C LEU A 125 -5.19 -4.59 -11.18
N ASP A 126 -3.88 -4.37 -11.24
CA ASP A 126 -3.20 -3.07 -11.45
C ASP A 126 -3.83 -1.91 -10.64
N LEU A 127 -4.34 -2.18 -9.43
CA LEU A 127 -5.05 -1.17 -8.62
C LEU A 127 -4.08 -0.17 -7.98
N PRO A 128 -4.43 1.13 -7.89
CA PRO A 128 -3.57 2.13 -7.26
C PRO A 128 -3.28 1.82 -5.80
N GLN A 129 -2.05 2.07 -5.36
CA GLN A 129 -1.63 1.89 -3.96
C GLN A 129 -2.50 2.68 -2.96
N ILE A 130 -3.09 3.80 -3.40
CA ILE A 130 -4.07 4.59 -2.64
C ILE A 130 -5.30 3.72 -2.31
N THR A 131 -5.88 3.05 -3.30
CA THR A 131 -7.01 2.11 -3.14
C THR A 131 -6.65 0.91 -2.27
N LEU A 132 -5.40 0.42 -2.36
CA LEU A 132 -4.93 -0.68 -1.50
C LEU A 132 -4.77 -0.26 -0.04
N TRP A 133 -4.44 1.01 0.23
CA TRP A 133 -4.48 1.59 1.58
C TRP A 133 -5.91 1.72 2.10
N VAL A 134 -6.85 2.20 1.29
CA VAL A 134 -8.27 2.31 1.69
C VAL A 134 -8.86 0.94 2.02
N ALA A 135 -8.59 -0.09 1.20
CA ALA A 135 -8.94 -1.47 1.49
C ALA A 135 -8.30 -1.97 2.79
N GLY A 136 -7.02 -1.65 3.04
CA GLY A 136 -6.35 -1.96 4.31
C GLY A 136 -7.05 -1.31 5.51
N VAL A 137 -7.40 -0.03 5.42
CA VAL A 137 -8.11 0.71 6.49
C VAL A 137 -9.50 0.13 6.74
N PHE A 138 -10.28 -0.19 5.70
CA PHE A 138 -11.58 -0.85 5.87
C PHE A 138 -11.46 -2.20 6.57
N PHE A 139 -10.52 -3.04 6.14
CA PHE A 139 -10.19 -4.32 6.79
C PHE A 139 -9.79 -4.13 8.27
N HIS A 140 -8.95 -3.13 8.58
CA HIS A 140 -8.51 -2.87 9.95
C HIS A 140 -9.64 -2.35 10.85
N ARG A 141 -10.48 -1.43 10.35
CA ARG A 141 -11.65 -0.88 11.03
C ARG A 141 -12.70 -1.97 11.32
N PHE A 142 -12.95 -2.87 10.37
CA PHE A 142 -13.87 -4.00 10.53
C PHE A 142 -13.53 -4.85 11.76
N TYR A 143 -12.27 -5.26 11.89
CA TYR A 143 -11.81 -6.10 13.01
C TYR A 143 -11.60 -5.34 14.35
N MET A 144 -11.95 -4.06 14.43
CA MET A 144 -12.18 -3.39 15.73
C MET A 144 -13.61 -3.61 16.25
N ARG A 145 -14.51 -4.18 15.44
CA ARG A 145 -15.94 -4.37 15.75
C ARG A 145 -16.44 -5.79 15.48
N TYR A 146 -15.58 -6.66 14.96
CA TYR A 146 -15.89 -8.06 14.65
C TYR A 146 -14.70 -8.99 14.94
N SER A 147 -14.97 -10.28 15.08
CA SER A 147 -13.98 -11.31 15.44
C SER A 147 -13.43 -12.07 14.23
N MET A 148 -12.18 -12.54 14.33
CA MET A 148 -11.56 -13.50 13.40
C MET A 148 -11.75 -14.98 13.83
N VAL A 149 -12.55 -15.26 14.86
CA VAL A 149 -12.73 -16.61 15.42
C VAL A 149 -14.03 -17.22 14.90
N GLU A 150 -13.94 -18.03 13.85
CA GLU A 150 -15.10 -18.61 13.14
C GLU A 150 -15.95 -19.53 14.05
N GLU A 151 -15.32 -20.24 14.99
CA GLU A 151 -15.97 -21.04 16.04
C GLU A 151 -16.88 -20.23 16.98
N ARG A 152 -16.74 -18.90 16.99
CA ARG A 152 -17.55 -17.96 17.78
C ARG A 152 -18.38 -17.02 16.91
N GLY A 153 -18.59 -17.36 15.64
CA GLY A 153 -19.31 -16.53 14.67
C GLY A 153 -18.48 -15.39 14.06
N GLY A 154 -17.17 -15.35 14.31
CA GLY A 154 -16.25 -14.49 13.58
C GLY A 154 -16.11 -14.88 12.10
N ILE A 155 -15.40 -14.07 11.31
CA ILE A 155 -15.23 -14.30 9.87
C ILE A 155 -13.74 -14.35 9.52
N HIS A 156 -13.33 -15.33 8.70
CA HIS A 156 -11.95 -15.49 8.29
C HIS A 156 -11.37 -14.24 7.59
N HIS A 157 -10.15 -13.86 7.98
CA HIS A 157 -9.45 -12.64 7.51
C HIS A 157 -9.38 -12.49 5.97
N TYR A 158 -9.24 -13.57 5.19
CA TYR A 158 -9.26 -13.45 3.72
C TYR A 158 -10.64 -13.11 3.11
N ASN A 159 -11.76 -13.49 3.74
CA ASN A 159 -13.10 -13.11 3.26
C ASN A 159 -13.30 -11.59 3.38
N ILE A 160 -12.95 -11.04 4.55
CA ILE A 160 -13.05 -9.59 4.81
C ILE A 160 -11.99 -8.81 4.01
N ALA A 161 -10.78 -9.35 3.82
CA ALA A 161 -9.78 -8.74 2.94
C ALA A 161 -10.24 -8.63 1.48
N ALA A 162 -10.88 -9.68 0.94
CA ALA A 162 -11.48 -9.66 -0.39
C ALA A 162 -12.62 -8.62 -0.50
N THR A 163 -13.47 -8.58 0.53
CA THR A 163 -14.61 -7.65 0.62
C THR A 163 -14.14 -6.20 0.72
N ALA A 164 -13.12 -5.92 1.53
CA ALA A 164 -12.53 -4.59 1.68
C ALA A 164 -11.89 -4.09 0.37
N LEU A 165 -11.24 -4.97 -0.39
CA LEU A 165 -10.71 -4.64 -1.72
C LEU A 165 -11.82 -4.39 -2.75
N PHE A 166 -12.91 -5.16 -2.71
CA PHE A 166 -14.09 -4.94 -3.56
C PHE A 166 -14.78 -3.61 -3.25
N LEU A 167 -15.00 -3.30 -1.98
CA LEU A 167 -15.59 -2.04 -1.53
C LEU A 167 -14.69 -0.85 -1.86
N ALA A 168 -13.39 -0.92 -1.54
CA ALA A 168 -12.43 0.15 -1.88
C ALA A 168 -12.33 0.41 -3.38
N ASN A 169 -12.40 -0.63 -4.22
CA ASN A 169 -12.49 -0.46 -5.66
C ASN A 169 -13.71 0.38 -6.07
N LYS A 170 -14.87 0.20 -5.42
CA LYS A 170 -16.08 0.97 -5.68
C LYS A 170 -16.00 2.41 -5.15
N THR A 171 -15.43 2.63 -3.96
CA THR A 171 -15.35 3.97 -3.33
C THR A 171 -14.30 4.86 -3.98
N GLU A 172 -13.19 4.29 -4.43
CA GLU A 172 -12.09 5.00 -5.11
C GLU A 172 -12.30 5.07 -6.63
N GLU A 173 -13.56 4.95 -7.11
CA GLU A 173 -13.98 5.04 -8.51
C GLU A 173 -13.18 4.15 -9.51
N ASN A 174 -12.67 3.00 -9.07
CA ASN A 174 -11.88 2.10 -9.91
C ASN A 174 -12.78 1.19 -10.77
N CYS A 175 -12.62 1.28 -12.09
CA CYS A 175 -13.47 0.57 -13.07
C CYS A 175 -13.18 -0.94 -13.25
N ARG A 176 -12.68 -1.67 -12.25
CA ARG A 176 -12.51 -3.13 -12.33
C ARG A 176 -13.85 -3.84 -12.16
N LYS A 177 -14.07 -4.90 -12.94
CA LYS A 177 -15.35 -5.64 -12.90
C LYS A 177 -15.36 -6.60 -11.73
N THR A 178 -16.52 -6.76 -11.08
CA THR A 178 -16.73 -7.72 -9.99
C THR A 178 -16.18 -9.12 -10.30
N LYS A 179 -16.41 -9.62 -11.53
CA LYS A 179 -15.86 -10.89 -12.05
C LYS A 179 -14.32 -10.96 -11.97
N GLU A 180 -13.64 -9.90 -12.41
CA GLU A 180 -12.18 -9.82 -12.44
C GLU A 180 -11.61 -9.83 -11.02
N ILE A 181 -12.27 -9.10 -10.10
CA ILE A 181 -11.93 -9.08 -8.67
C ILE A 181 -12.07 -10.47 -8.05
N ILE A 182 -13.21 -11.14 -8.24
CA ILE A 182 -13.48 -12.50 -7.70
C ILE A 182 -12.44 -13.52 -8.21
N ILE A 183 -12.17 -13.53 -9.52
CA ILE A 183 -11.20 -14.46 -10.12
C ILE A 183 -9.79 -14.22 -9.55
N THR A 184 -9.38 -12.96 -9.40
CA THR A 184 -8.05 -12.65 -8.84
C THR A 184 -7.96 -12.97 -7.34
N VAL A 185 -8.96 -12.61 -6.54
CA VAL A 185 -9.08 -12.97 -5.12
C VAL A 185 -8.93 -14.48 -4.93
N ALA A 186 -9.64 -15.28 -5.73
CA ALA A 186 -9.61 -16.73 -5.63
C ALA A 186 -8.27 -17.34 -6.08
N LYS A 187 -7.64 -16.80 -7.14
CA LYS A 187 -6.26 -17.18 -7.55
C LYS A 187 -5.24 -16.95 -6.44
N VAL A 188 -5.31 -15.79 -5.78
CA VAL A 188 -4.41 -15.42 -4.68
C VAL A 188 -4.64 -16.31 -3.46
N ALA A 189 -5.90 -16.61 -3.13
CA ALA A 189 -6.23 -17.50 -2.01
C ALA A 189 -5.67 -18.91 -2.18
N GLN A 190 -5.73 -19.46 -3.39
CA GLN A 190 -5.15 -20.77 -3.73
C GLN A 190 -3.65 -20.70 -4.03
N LYS A 191 -3.02 -19.51 -3.91
CA LYS A 191 -1.60 -19.24 -4.19
C LYS A 191 -1.16 -19.67 -5.59
N ASN A 192 -2.09 -19.67 -6.55
CA ASN A 192 -1.89 -20.15 -7.91
C ASN A 192 -2.37 -19.11 -8.93
N SER A 193 -1.45 -18.25 -9.38
CA SER A 193 -1.74 -17.18 -10.35
C SER A 193 -2.14 -17.71 -11.74
N GLN A 194 -1.73 -18.93 -12.08
CA GLN A 194 -2.02 -19.62 -13.35
C GLN A 194 -3.31 -20.43 -13.31
N LEU A 195 -4.01 -20.48 -12.17
CA LEU A 195 -5.28 -21.20 -12.03
C LEU A 195 -6.35 -20.59 -12.95
N ILE A 196 -6.90 -21.40 -13.86
CA ILE A 196 -8.07 -21.01 -14.66
C ILE A 196 -9.30 -21.22 -13.79
N ILE A 197 -9.91 -20.12 -13.35
CA ILE A 197 -11.16 -20.13 -12.58
C ILE A 197 -12.28 -19.80 -13.54
N ASP A 198 -13.11 -20.81 -13.82
CA ASP A 198 -14.33 -20.63 -14.59
C ASP A 198 -15.44 -19.99 -13.74
N GLU A 199 -16.33 -19.25 -14.41
CA GLU A 199 -17.47 -18.56 -13.81
C GLU A 199 -18.57 -19.51 -13.32
N GLN A 200 -18.57 -20.79 -13.75
CA GLN A 200 -19.44 -21.85 -13.19
C GLN A 200 -18.72 -22.70 -12.11
N SER A 201 -17.47 -22.39 -11.76
CA SER A 201 -16.75 -23.13 -10.72
C SER A 201 -17.31 -22.82 -9.32
N LYS A 202 -17.43 -23.85 -8.46
CA LYS A 202 -17.92 -23.69 -7.08
C LYS A 202 -17.15 -22.61 -6.29
N GLU A 203 -15.85 -22.46 -6.57
CA GLU A 203 -14.99 -21.46 -5.94
C GLU A 203 -15.35 -20.02 -6.36
N TYR A 204 -15.69 -19.78 -7.63
CA TYR A 204 -16.14 -18.46 -8.08
C TYR A 204 -17.43 -18.03 -7.36
N TRP A 205 -18.39 -18.94 -7.24
CA TRP A 205 -19.65 -18.68 -6.53
C TRP A 205 -19.40 -18.47 -5.03
N ARG A 206 -18.58 -19.32 -4.39
CA ARG A 206 -18.20 -19.14 -2.97
C ARG A 206 -17.57 -17.78 -2.69
N TRP A 207 -16.62 -17.31 -3.52
CA TRP A 207 -16.03 -15.99 -3.31
C TRP A 207 -16.98 -14.84 -3.63
N ARG A 208 -17.79 -14.95 -4.70
CA ARG A 208 -18.81 -13.95 -5.01
C ARG A 208 -19.79 -13.78 -3.85
N ASP A 209 -20.34 -14.88 -3.36
CA ASP A 209 -21.42 -14.88 -2.39
C ASP A 209 -20.91 -14.43 -1.01
N ASN A 210 -19.69 -14.82 -0.63
CA ASN A 210 -19.00 -14.25 0.53
C ASN A 210 -18.78 -12.72 0.38
N ILE A 211 -18.26 -12.25 -0.75
CA ILE A 211 -17.98 -10.81 -0.98
C ILE A 211 -19.27 -9.97 -0.93
N LEU A 212 -20.37 -10.47 -1.51
CA LEU A 212 -21.65 -9.75 -1.50
C LEU A 212 -22.31 -9.78 -0.12
N ALA A 213 -22.34 -10.93 0.56
CA ALA A 213 -22.91 -11.03 1.91
C ALA A 213 -22.15 -10.19 2.95
N TYR A 214 -20.81 -10.12 2.83
CA TYR A 214 -20.00 -9.30 3.74
C TYR A 214 -19.87 -7.83 3.31
N GLU A 215 -20.25 -7.44 2.08
CA GLU A 215 -20.30 -6.02 1.69
C GLU A 215 -21.32 -5.25 2.55
N GLU A 216 -22.53 -5.79 2.74
CA GLU A 216 -23.58 -5.16 3.54
C GLU A 216 -23.14 -5.02 5.01
N LEU A 217 -22.61 -6.10 5.61
CA LEU A 217 -22.05 -6.09 6.96
C LEU A 217 -20.86 -5.13 7.11
N MET A 218 -19.99 -5.03 6.10
CA MET A 218 -18.85 -4.11 6.13
C MET A 218 -19.31 -2.65 6.07
N LEU A 219 -20.31 -2.31 5.23
CA LEU A 219 -20.89 -0.98 5.16
C LEU A 219 -21.51 -0.56 6.51
N GLU A 220 -22.25 -1.47 7.16
CA GLU A 220 -22.82 -1.24 8.49
C GLU A 220 -21.73 -1.05 9.56
N LEU A 221 -20.76 -1.96 9.65
CA LEU A 221 -19.70 -1.89 10.66
C LEU A 221 -18.77 -0.68 10.46
N LEU A 222 -18.58 -0.22 9.22
CA LEU A 222 -17.90 1.04 8.89
C LEU A 222 -18.78 2.30 9.10
N THR A 223 -20.03 2.16 9.56
CA THR A 223 -21.03 3.24 9.69
C THR A 223 -21.19 4.09 8.43
N PHE A 224 -21.00 3.51 7.26
CA PHE A 224 -20.91 4.20 5.96
C PHE A 224 -19.84 5.33 5.90
N ASP A 225 -18.88 5.38 6.85
CA ASP A 225 -17.72 6.28 6.80
C ASP A 225 -16.64 5.69 5.88
N LEU A 226 -16.87 5.88 4.58
CA LEU A 226 -16.01 5.39 3.50
C LEU A 226 -14.90 6.38 3.13
N MET A 227 -14.86 7.56 3.75
CA MET A 227 -13.87 8.61 3.48
C MET A 227 -12.58 8.35 4.26
N VAL A 228 -11.58 7.77 3.60
CA VAL A 228 -10.28 7.44 4.20
C VAL A 228 -9.21 8.43 3.76
N GLU A 229 -8.73 9.27 4.69
CA GLU A 229 -7.54 10.08 4.45
C GLU A 229 -6.30 9.19 4.23
N ASN A 230 -5.43 9.61 3.31
CA ASN A 230 -4.37 8.77 2.77
C ASN A 230 -2.96 9.36 3.01
N PRO A 231 -2.02 8.62 3.62
CA PRO A 231 -0.69 9.12 3.95
C PRO A 231 0.19 9.35 2.72
N TYR A 232 -0.09 8.76 1.55
CA TYR A 232 0.66 9.04 0.32
C TYR A 232 0.44 10.49 -0.16
N HIS A 233 -0.77 11.04 0.00
CA HIS A 233 -1.05 12.44 -0.30
C HIS A 233 -0.34 13.36 0.70
N ARG A 234 -0.48 13.11 2.00
CA ARG A 234 0.22 13.85 3.06
C ARG A 234 1.74 13.80 2.88
N LEU A 235 2.31 12.65 2.53
CA LEU A 235 3.73 12.51 2.24
C LEU A 235 4.19 13.40 1.09
N PHE A 236 3.42 13.50 0.00
CA PHE A 236 3.75 14.40 -1.11
C PHE A 236 3.59 15.89 -0.74
N GLU A 237 2.57 16.26 0.04
CA GLU A 237 2.40 17.61 0.57
C GLU A 237 3.58 18.03 1.46
N LEU A 238 4.00 17.18 2.39
CA LEU A 238 5.09 17.45 3.33
C LEU A 238 6.46 17.44 2.64
N LEU A 239 6.71 16.53 1.69
CA LEU A 239 7.91 16.57 0.85
C LEU A 239 7.95 17.81 -0.05
N GLY A 240 6.77 18.32 -0.47
CA GLY A 240 6.62 19.62 -1.13
C GLY A 240 7.07 20.77 -0.23
N GLN A 241 6.61 20.78 1.02
CA GLN A 241 6.99 21.78 2.00
C GLN A 241 8.48 21.75 2.37
N LEU A 242 9.13 20.58 2.38
CA LEU A 242 10.57 20.44 2.63
C LEU A 242 11.44 20.62 1.35
N GLU A 243 10.84 20.89 0.18
CA GLU A 243 11.52 20.96 -1.12
C GLU A 243 12.20 19.63 -1.55
N LEU A 244 11.87 18.52 -0.87
CA LEU A 244 12.47 17.19 -1.06
C LEU A 244 11.79 16.32 -2.12
N VAL A 245 10.72 16.81 -2.79
CA VAL A 245 9.98 16.05 -3.83
C VAL A 245 10.90 15.44 -4.88
N HIS A 246 11.95 16.15 -5.29
CA HIS A 246 12.90 15.69 -6.30
C HIS A 246 13.93 14.66 -5.78
N ASN A 247 14.11 14.50 -4.47
CA ASN A 247 14.97 13.48 -3.88
C ASN A 247 14.33 12.09 -4.04
N LYS A 248 14.56 11.46 -5.19
CA LYS A 248 13.98 10.16 -5.55
C LYS A 248 14.30 9.07 -4.52
N ARG A 249 15.51 9.02 -3.95
CA ARG A 249 15.92 7.97 -3.00
C ARG A 249 15.13 8.08 -1.70
N LEU A 250 15.08 9.27 -1.09
CA LEU A 250 14.31 9.51 0.14
C LEU A 250 12.81 9.33 -0.10
N ARG A 251 12.26 9.87 -1.20
CA ARG A 251 10.85 9.72 -1.55
C ARG A 251 10.43 8.26 -1.74
N GLN A 252 11.26 7.43 -2.39
CA GLN A 252 10.97 6.00 -2.56
C GLN A 252 11.07 5.23 -1.24
N SER A 253 12.01 5.58 -0.35
CA SER A 253 12.11 4.97 0.97
C SER A 253 10.92 5.32 1.88
N ALA A 254 10.47 6.58 1.87
CA ALA A 254 9.28 7.01 2.62
C ALA A 254 8.00 6.37 2.08
N TRP A 255 7.87 6.25 0.75
CA TRP A 255 6.75 5.54 0.13
C TRP A 255 6.73 4.04 0.51
N ALA A 256 7.90 3.39 0.55
CA ALA A 256 8.01 2.00 0.97
C ALA A 256 7.57 1.81 2.44
N PHE A 257 7.97 2.71 3.34
CA PHE A 257 7.49 2.71 4.73
C PHE A 257 5.96 2.82 4.80
N CYS A 258 5.34 3.74 4.04
CA CYS A 258 3.88 3.86 3.97
C CYS A 258 3.17 2.58 3.46
N ASN A 259 3.82 1.77 2.60
CA ASN A 259 3.29 0.46 2.22
C ASN A 259 3.34 -0.54 3.39
N ASP A 260 4.47 -0.61 4.09
CA ASP A 260 4.68 -1.61 5.14
C ASP A 260 3.84 -1.34 6.40
N VAL A 261 3.67 -0.08 6.81
CA VAL A 261 2.88 0.25 8.02
C VAL A 261 1.39 -0.12 7.89
N CYS A 262 0.87 -0.24 6.67
CA CYS A 262 -0.49 -0.73 6.42
C CYS A 262 -0.67 -2.22 6.79
N LEU A 263 0.42 -3.00 6.83
CA LEU A 263 0.44 -4.38 7.30
C LEU A 263 0.34 -4.50 8.84
N THR A 264 0.34 -3.36 9.54
CA THR A 264 0.27 -3.23 11.01
C THR A 264 -1.03 -2.54 11.43
N THR A 265 -1.32 -2.46 12.73
CA THR A 265 -2.46 -1.69 13.27
C THR A 265 -2.24 -0.16 13.28
N MET A 266 -1.11 0.35 12.78
CA MET A 266 -0.82 1.80 12.73
C MET A 266 -1.94 2.67 12.11
N PRO A 267 -2.67 2.25 11.05
CA PRO A 267 -3.79 3.04 10.49
C PRO A 267 -5.00 3.22 11.44
N LEU A 268 -5.00 2.53 12.59
CA LEU A 268 -5.97 2.67 13.68
C LEU A 268 -5.43 3.49 14.86
N LEU A 269 -4.14 3.81 14.87
CA LEU A 269 -3.44 4.39 16.03
C LEU A 269 -2.92 5.81 15.77
N LEU A 270 -2.69 6.19 14.51
CA LEU A 270 -2.06 7.44 14.10
C LEU A 270 -2.77 8.10 12.92
N GLU A 271 -2.79 9.43 12.89
CA GLU A 271 -3.37 10.21 11.78
C GLU A 271 -2.43 10.16 10.55
N PRO A 272 -2.94 10.20 9.31
CA PRO A 272 -2.12 10.13 8.10
C PRO A 272 -1.01 11.19 7.98
N GLN A 273 -1.13 12.33 8.69
CA GLN A 273 -0.05 13.31 8.81
C GLN A 273 1.12 12.80 9.67
N ASP A 274 0.86 12.18 10.83
CA ASP A 274 1.93 11.59 11.67
C ASP A 274 2.62 10.44 10.96
N ILE A 275 1.85 9.58 10.28
CA ILE A 275 2.38 8.47 9.46
C ILE A 275 3.30 9.02 8.37
N ALA A 276 2.93 10.13 7.71
CA ALA A 276 3.76 10.76 6.70
C ALA A 276 5.02 11.45 7.26
N VAL A 277 4.97 12.06 8.45
CA VAL A 277 6.18 12.58 9.13
C VAL A 277 7.11 11.44 9.56
N ALA A 278 6.56 10.36 10.14
CA ALA A 278 7.32 9.17 10.50
C ALA A 278 7.97 8.51 9.27
N ALA A 279 7.30 8.49 8.13
CA ALA A 279 7.86 8.02 6.86
C ALA A 279 9.05 8.86 6.37
N ILE A 280 9.00 10.19 6.54
CA ILE A 280 10.12 11.10 6.21
C ILE A 280 11.29 10.91 7.20
N PHE A 281 11.00 10.70 8.49
CA PHE A 281 12.02 10.35 9.50
C PHE A 281 12.70 9.02 9.14
N PHE A 282 11.94 7.94 8.94
CA PHE A 282 12.49 6.62 8.62
C PHE A 282 13.34 6.68 7.35
N ALA A 283 12.86 7.38 6.32
CA ALA A 283 13.57 7.53 5.05
C ALA A 283 14.84 8.39 5.14
N SER A 284 14.87 9.43 5.99
CA SER A 284 16.09 10.23 6.18
C SER A 284 17.19 9.41 6.87
N ILE A 285 16.87 8.61 7.88
CA ILE A 285 17.82 7.65 8.47
C ILE A 285 18.23 6.57 7.45
N HIS A 286 17.27 5.87 6.83
CA HIS A 286 17.56 4.77 5.91
C HIS A 286 18.37 5.20 4.66
N THR A 287 18.29 6.47 4.28
CA THR A 287 19.08 7.03 3.18
C THR A 287 20.34 7.78 3.60
N ASP A 288 20.58 7.93 4.92
CA ASP A 288 21.51 8.89 5.54
C ASP A 288 21.43 10.29 4.90
N TYR A 289 20.22 10.74 4.63
CA TYR A 289 19.96 12.06 4.09
C TYR A 289 19.55 13.00 5.20
N LYS A 290 20.46 13.87 5.61
CA LYS A 290 20.16 14.91 6.59
C LYS A 290 19.23 15.98 5.98
N ILE A 291 18.15 16.33 6.69
CA ILE A 291 17.13 17.31 6.31
C ILE A 291 17.48 18.68 6.92
N SER A 292 17.29 19.76 6.15
CA SER A 292 17.49 21.13 6.66
C SER A 292 16.37 21.55 7.62
N ASP A 293 16.74 22.25 8.69
CA ASP A 293 15.79 23.04 9.50
C ASP A 293 15.05 24.07 8.65
N ARG A 294 13.83 24.44 9.05
CA ARG A 294 13.00 25.42 8.33
C ARG A 294 12.62 26.58 9.23
N ASN A 295 12.82 27.81 8.74
CA ASN A 295 12.57 29.06 9.48
C ASN A 295 13.33 29.18 10.82
N GLY A 296 14.35 28.34 11.06
CA GLY A 296 15.06 28.24 12.33
C GLY A 296 14.53 27.17 13.30
N GLU A 297 13.43 26.49 12.96
CA GLU A 297 12.85 25.38 13.71
C GLU A 297 13.28 24.02 13.10
N ALA A 298 13.32 22.98 13.94
CA ALA A 298 13.57 21.62 13.48
C ALA A 298 12.48 21.17 12.48
N TRP A 299 12.87 20.43 11.44
CA TRP A 299 12.00 20.21 10.28
C TRP A 299 10.64 19.55 10.61
N TRP A 300 10.57 18.66 11.59
CA TRP A 300 9.31 18.04 12.02
C TRP A 300 8.38 19.01 12.76
N ILE A 301 8.93 19.94 13.54
CA ILE A 301 8.17 21.00 14.24
C ILE A 301 7.52 21.92 13.21
N ALA A 302 8.28 22.34 12.19
CA ALA A 302 7.77 23.16 11.09
C ALA A 302 6.68 22.45 10.27
N LEU A 303 6.69 21.11 10.21
CA LEU A 303 5.63 20.26 9.63
C LEU A 303 4.49 19.92 10.61
N LYS A 304 4.53 20.44 11.85
CA LYS A 304 3.58 20.15 12.95
C LYS A 304 3.50 18.67 13.34
N GLY A 305 4.57 17.90 13.10
CA GLY A 305 4.65 16.49 13.48
C GLY A 305 4.79 16.32 15.00
N ASN A 306 4.02 15.41 15.58
CA ASN A 306 4.10 15.10 17.01
C ASN A 306 5.17 14.02 17.26
N GLU A 307 6.24 14.38 17.99
CA GLU A 307 7.36 13.49 18.27
C GLU A 307 6.94 12.19 18.98
N SER A 308 6.04 12.25 19.96
CA SER A 308 5.54 11.07 20.70
C SER A 308 4.65 10.14 19.86
N ARG A 309 4.11 10.65 18.74
CA ARG A 309 3.41 9.85 17.73
C ARG A 309 4.37 9.27 16.70
N CYS A 310 5.42 10.02 16.33
CA CYS A 310 6.47 9.57 15.43
C CYS A 310 7.31 8.44 16.05
N ALA A 311 7.72 8.56 17.31
CA ALA A 311 8.40 7.50 18.06
C ALA A 311 7.61 6.18 18.01
N ARG A 312 6.33 6.26 18.42
CA ARG A 312 5.38 5.15 18.41
C ARG A 312 5.20 4.51 17.03
N ALA A 313 5.22 5.31 15.96
CA ALA A 313 5.16 4.79 14.59
C ALA A 313 6.38 3.90 14.28
N ILE A 314 7.57 4.32 14.73
CA ILE A 314 8.82 3.61 14.52
C ILE A 314 8.92 2.38 15.43
N ASP A 315 8.42 2.44 16.67
CA ASP A 315 8.29 1.27 17.55
C ASP A 315 7.42 0.18 16.91
N ILE A 316 6.25 0.55 16.37
CA ILE A 316 5.33 -0.38 15.66
C ILE A 316 5.98 -0.96 14.41
N ALA A 317 6.68 -0.14 13.62
CA ALA A 317 7.40 -0.61 12.43
C ALA A 317 8.57 -1.54 12.80
N GLN A 318 9.32 -1.21 13.87
CA GLN A 318 10.39 -2.05 14.40
C GLN A 318 9.86 -3.40 14.87
N GLN A 319 8.77 -3.41 15.65
CA GLN A 319 8.10 -4.63 16.06
C GLN A 319 7.70 -5.48 14.84
N PHE A 320 7.10 -4.87 13.82
CA PHE A 320 6.68 -5.60 12.61
C PHE A 320 7.86 -6.23 11.85
N TYR A 321 8.97 -5.51 11.68
CA TYR A 321 10.16 -6.04 11.00
C TYR A 321 10.90 -7.08 11.86
N THR A 322 10.94 -6.93 13.18
CA THR A 322 11.54 -7.92 14.11
C THR A 322 10.70 -9.19 14.24
N GLU A 323 9.36 -9.08 14.30
CA GLU A 323 8.47 -10.25 14.31
C GLU A 323 8.43 -10.97 12.95
N ASN A 324 8.72 -10.26 11.84
CA ASN A 324 8.63 -10.70 10.44
C ASN A 324 7.46 -11.70 10.21
N PRO A 325 6.20 -11.30 10.52
CA PRO A 325 5.05 -12.22 10.53
C PRO A 325 4.81 -12.89 9.17
N LEU A 326 5.18 -12.21 8.09
CA LEU A 326 5.04 -12.70 6.71
C LEU A 326 6.21 -13.59 6.25
N LYS A 327 7.23 -13.81 7.09
CA LYS A 327 8.44 -14.62 6.81
C LYS A 327 9.10 -14.28 5.46
N LYS A 328 9.14 -13.00 5.11
CA LYS A 328 9.79 -12.53 3.87
C LYS A 328 11.29 -12.76 3.99
N GLN A 329 11.90 -13.41 2.99
CA GLN A 329 13.33 -13.77 2.98
C GLN A 329 14.28 -12.60 2.70
N ASN A 330 13.76 -11.42 2.34
CA ASN A 330 14.57 -10.22 2.25
C ASN A 330 15.04 -9.83 3.67
N PRO A 331 16.35 -9.61 3.91
CA PRO A 331 16.81 -8.97 5.13
C PRO A 331 16.40 -7.50 5.08
N SER A 332 15.21 -7.20 5.61
CA SER A 332 14.89 -5.84 6.07
C SER A 332 15.95 -5.46 7.09
N LEU A 333 16.75 -4.44 6.79
CA LEU A 333 17.59 -3.80 7.80
C LEU A 333 16.68 -3.42 8.99
N PRO A 334 17.11 -3.64 10.24
CA PRO A 334 16.27 -3.33 11.39
C PRO A 334 15.84 -1.87 11.34
N SER A 335 14.61 -1.57 11.78
CA SER A 335 14.23 -0.17 12.00
C SER A 335 15.28 0.51 12.87
N PRO A 336 15.74 1.72 12.50
CA PRO A 336 16.63 2.47 13.35
C PRO A 336 15.92 2.80 14.65
N ALA A 337 16.67 2.85 15.75
CA ALA A 337 16.16 3.42 17.00
C ALA A 337 15.71 4.87 16.76
N PHE A 338 14.63 5.30 17.42
CA PHE A 338 14.09 6.64 17.23
C PHE A 338 14.99 7.70 17.89
N ASP A 339 15.81 8.36 17.06
CA ASP A 339 16.52 9.60 17.37
C ASP A 339 16.22 10.60 16.24
N ILE A 340 15.22 11.45 16.45
CA ILE A 340 14.75 12.41 15.45
C ILE A 340 15.76 13.53 15.18
N GLU A 341 16.58 13.90 16.17
CA GLU A 341 17.64 14.90 16.06
C GLU A 341 18.75 14.45 15.09
N SER A 342 19.09 13.15 15.06
CA SER A 342 20.06 12.58 14.12
C SER A 342 19.72 12.73 12.62
N THR A 343 18.48 13.16 12.29
CA THR A 343 18.04 13.45 10.92
C THR A 343 18.34 14.87 10.44
N ARG A 344 18.70 15.80 11.33
CA ARG A 344 18.96 17.20 10.95
C ARG A 344 20.30 17.35 10.24
N ARG A 345 20.39 18.36 9.37
CA ARG A 345 21.68 18.90 8.94
C ARG A 345 22.29 19.67 10.11
N PRO A 346 23.59 19.48 10.42
CA PRO A 346 24.32 20.44 11.22
C PRO A 346 24.13 21.84 10.62
N ARG A 347 23.73 22.80 11.45
CA ARG A 347 23.62 24.21 11.06
C ARG A 347 25.02 24.71 10.73
N ASP A 348 25.22 25.22 9.52
CA ASP A 348 26.48 25.88 9.15
C ASP A 348 26.80 26.98 10.19
N PRO A 349 28.01 27.00 10.77
CA PRO A 349 28.38 28.01 11.75
C PRO A 349 28.26 29.41 11.14
N LEU A 350 27.41 30.24 11.73
CA LEU A 350 27.33 31.65 11.38
C LEU A 350 28.71 32.28 11.67
N PRO A 351 29.31 33.04 10.73
CA PRO A 351 30.60 33.69 10.96
C PRO A 351 30.44 34.85 11.95
N GLY A 352 30.45 34.53 13.24
CA GLY A 352 30.24 35.46 14.36
C GLY A 352 30.37 34.81 15.74
N ASP A 353 29.88 33.56 15.92
CA ASP A 353 29.86 32.89 17.23
C ASP A 353 31.22 32.29 17.60
N ASN A 354 32.13 33.13 18.11
CA ASN A 354 33.44 32.70 18.59
C ASN A 354 33.87 33.43 19.89
N MET A 355 33.17 33.13 21.00
CA MET A 355 33.47 33.65 22.35
C MET A 355 33.78 32.52 23.35
N SER A 356 35.06 32.19 23.37
CA SER A 356 35.86 31.35 24.29
C SER A 356 35.37 31.13 25.74
N SER A 357 35.55 29.89 26.22
CA SER A 357 36.12 29.59 27.57
C SER A 357 36.79 28.19 27.55
N THR A 358 38.12 28.06 27.42
CA THR A 358 39.18 28.13 28.47
C THR A 358 39.08 27.11 29.62
N ALA A 359 39.73 25.94 29.48
CA ALA A 359 40.60 25.32 30.50
C ALA A 359 41.23 23.99 30.02
N GLY A 360 42.38 23.60 30.59
CA GLY A 360 42.71 22.18 30.80
C GLY A 360 43.63 21.44 29.82
N THR A 361 44.83 21.96 29.50
CA THR A 361 45.88 21.15 28.84
C THR A 361 46.85 20.54 29.87
N PRO A 362 47.00 19.20 29.96
CA PRO A 362 48.16 18.56 30.58
C PRO A 362 49.32 18.50 29.60
N ARG A 363 50.54 18.76 30.08
CA ARG A 363 51.78 18.40 29.37
C ARG A 363 52.23 17.02 29.83
N ASP A 364 52.78 16.24 28.91
CA ASP A 364 54.04 15.53 29.20
C ASP A 364 54.92 15.51 27.93
N ALA A 365 56.19 15.13 28.08
CA ALA A 365 57.24 15.31 27.07
C ALA A 365 58.15 14.08 26.92
N THR A 366 59.22 14.24 26.12
CA THR A 366 60.25 13.24 25.76
C THR A 366 59.80 12.21 24.69
N LEU A 367 60.66 11.80 23.74
CA LEU A 367 61.98 12.29 23.31
C LEU A 367 62.22 11.89 21.83
N SER A 368 63.15 12.55 21.13
CA SER A 368 63.51 12.20 19.73
C SER A 368 65.01 12.40 19.44
N PRO A 369 65.76 11.37 19.00
CA PRO A 369 67.14 11.51 18.53
C PRO A 369 67.27 11.88 17.04
N ARG A 370 68.12 12.86 16.80
CA ARG A 370 68.42 13.66 15.60
C ARG A 370 69.09 12.92 14.40
N MET A 371 68.93 13.52 13.22
CA MET A 371 69.54 13.21 11.90
C MET A 371 71.07 13.01 11.85
N ARG A 372 71.53 12.40 10.73
CA ARG A 372 72.80 12.75 10.03
C ARG A 372 72.57 12.74 8.50
N ALA A 373 73.42 13.41 7.70
CA ALA A 373 73.18 13.75 6.28
C ALA A 373 74.48 13.73 5.41
N ALA A 374 74.37 14.18 4.13
CA ALA A 374 75.41 14.33 3.07
C ALA A 374 75.83 13.01 2.35
N ASN A 375 76.16 12.91 1.04
CA ASN A 375 76.18 13.76 -0.19
C ASN A 375 75.86 12.81 -1.40
N GLY A 376 75.66 13.14 -2.69
CA GLY A 376 75.78 14.29 -3.62
C GLY A 376 75.04 13.90 -4.95
N ARG A 377 74.79 14.76 -5.96
CA ARG A 377 75.70 15.25 -7.04
C ARG A 377 76.37 14.13 -7.86
N ASP A 378 76.33 14.06 -9.20
CA ASP A 378 75.91 14.97 -10.31
C ASP A 378 75.21 14.12 -11.44
N ASP A 379 74.20 14.54 -12.22
CA ASP A 379 74.06 15.49 -13.37
C ASP A 379 74.17 14.85 -14.79
N ALA A 380 73.38 15.40 -15.75
CA ALA A 380 73.48 15.36 -17.23
C ALA A 380 73.68 14.04 -18.04
N THR A 381 73.21 13.84 -19.29
CA THR A 381 72.15 14.42 -20.16
C THR A 381 71.97 13.53 -21.42
N ALA A 382 70.75 13.49 -21.99
CA ALA A 382 70.44 13.25 -23.43
C ALA A 382 70.84 11.86 -24.05
N THR A 383 70.38 11.45 -25.24
CA THR A 383 69.64 12.16 -26.32
C THR A 383 68.58 11.27 -26.98
N GLU A 384 67.60 11.88 -27.64
CA GLU A 384 66.53 11.22 -28.41
C GLU A 384 66.98 10.67 -29.77
N SER A 385 66.17 9.77 -30.35
CA SER A 385 65.75 9.83 -31.77
C SER A 385 64.59 8.85 -32.04
N GLY A 386 63.70 9.18 -32.98
CA GLY A 386 62.66 8.29 -33.48
C GLY A 386 61.96 8.87 -34.72
N SER A 387 61.18 8.07 -35.46
CA SER A 387 60.27 8.58 -36.51
C SER A 387 59.27 7.54 -37.08
N GLN A 388 58.01 7.97 -37.14
CA GLN A 388 56.98 7.83 -38.20
C GLN A 388 56.84 6.57 -39.09
N GLY A 389 55.58 6.11 -39.21
CA GLY A 389 54.95 5.73 -40.50
C GLY A 389 54.86 4.23 -40.85
N THR A 390 53.99 3.76 -41.77
CA THR A 390 52.71 4.28 -42.32
C THR A 390 51.99 3.14 -43.10
N HIS A 391 50.64 3.18 -43.26
CA HIS A 391 49.85 2.41 -44.26
C HIS A 391 49.81 0.85 -44.09
N THR A 392 48.89 0.01 -44.66
CA THR A 392 47.55 0.16 -45.32
C THR A 392 46.81 -1.20 -45.45
N LEU A 393 45.45 -1.17 -45.50
CA LEU A 393 44.51 -2.00 -46.30
C LEU A 393 44.37 -3.55 -46.13
N GLY A 394 43.15 -4.04 -46.45
CA GLY A 394 42.86 -5.44 -46.90
C GLY A 394 42.75 -6.52 -45.83
N ALA A 395 41.61 -6.99 -45.30
CA ALA A 395 40.24 -7.24 -45.82
C ALA A 395 40.08 -8.43 -46.78
N SER A 396 39.73 -9.63 -46.25
CA SER A 396 38.62 -10.50 -46.73
C SER A 396 38.54 -11.89 -46.05
N LYS A 397 37.32 -12.32 -45.68
CA LYS A 397 36.65 -13.65 -45.83
C LYS A 397 37.39 -14.98 -45.51
N SER A 398 36.74 -16.10 -45.18
CA SER A 398 35.41 -16.47 -44.58
C SER A 398 35.28 -18.01 -44.57
N ILE A 399 34.30 -18.58 -43.83
CA ILE A 399 33.89 -20.02 -43.82
C ILE A 399 34.84 -20.92 -42.98
N GLY A 400 34.38 -21.88 -42.16
CA GLY A 400 33.00 -22.19 -41.72
C GLY A 400 32.84 -23.63 -41.18
N ASN A 401 31.83 -23.84 -40.30
CA ASN A 401 31.42 -25.10 -39.64
C ASN A 401 32.45 -25.74 -38.67
N GLY A 402 32.07 -26.46 -37.60
CA GLY A 402 30.75 -26.62 -36.97
C GLY A 402 30.66 -27.86 -36.04
N VAL A 403 29.57 -27.91 -35.23
CA VAL A 403 29.03 -29.12 -34.52
C VAL A 403 29.74 -29.58 -33.22
N ALA A 404 28.96 -30.25 -32.36
CA ALA A 404 29.32 -31.12 -31.20
C ALA A 404 29.71 -30.50 -29.83
N SER A 405 28.72 -30.45 -28.94
CA SER A 405 28.77 -31.06 -27.59
C SER A 405 28.08 -32.45 -27.68
N PRO A 406 28.06 -33.36 -26.66
CA PRO A 406 28.44 -33.20 -25.23
C PRO A 406 29.22 -34.40 -24.61
N ALA A 407 29.48 -34.37 -23.29
CA ALA A 407 29.59 -35.56 -22.45
C ALA A 407 29.29 -35.26 -20.97
N LYS A 408 28.67 -36.21 -20.24
CA LYS A 408 28.57 -36.23 -18.77
C LYS A 408 29.70 -37.09 -18.19
N ARG A 409 30.14 -36.82 -16.95
CA ARG A 409 30.67 -37.88 -16.06
C ARG A 409 29.54 -38.38 -15.15
N LYS A 410 29.66 -39.64 -14.74
CA LYS A 410 28.68 -40.46 -14.01
C LYS A 410 29.43 -41.14 -12.86
N GLU A 411 28.82 -41.19 -11.68
CA GLU A 411 29.12 -42.19 -10.66
C GLU A 411 27.79 -42.83 -10.22
N LEU A 412 27.85 -44.09 -9.78
CA LEU A 412 26.75 -44.91 -9.26
C LEU A 412 27.36 -45.83 -8.20
N ASP A 413 26.62 -46.05 -7.12
CA ASP A 413 26.00 -47.34 -6.74
C ASP A 413 24.71 -46.95 -5.96
N SER A 414 23.54 -47.59 -6.08
CA SER A 414 23.16 -49.00 -5.92
C SER A 414 23.07 -49.41 -4.42
N ASP A 415 22.03 -50.10 -3.92
CA ASP A 415 20.94 -50.83 -4.58
C ASP A 415 19.54 -50.68 -3.93
N GLU A 416 18.54 -50.98 -4.76
CA GLU A 416 17.21 -51.61 -4.57
C GLU A 416 16.47 -51.63 -3.21
N ASP A 417 15.18 -51.25 -3.25
CA ASP A 417 14.06 -52.22 -3.03
C ASP A 417 12.77 -51.76 -3.77
N GLY A 418 11.79 -52.66 -3.93
CA GLY A 418 10.61 -52.53 -4.80
C GLY A 418 9.28 -52.06 -4.13
N PRO A 419 8.20 -51.85 -4.92
CA PRO A 419 7.04 -51.07 -4.48
C PRO A 419 5.78 -51.89 -4.11
N GLU A 420 5.68 -52.40 -2.88
CA GLU A 420 4.42 -52.97 -2.35
C GLU A 420 4.01 -52.43 -0.97
N GLN A 421 3.12 -51.41 -0.96
CA GLN A 421 2.06 -51.25 0.06
C GLN A 421 1.09 -50.12 -0.30
N LYS A 422 -0.09 -50.47 -0.84
CA LYS A 422 -1.20 -49.54 -1.07
C LYS A 422 -2.57 -50.13 -0.70
N ARG A 423 -2.65 -50.77 0.48
CA ARG A 423 -3.88 -51.14 1.19
C ARG A 423 -3.53 -51.56 2.63
N ALA A 424 -4.55 -51.58 3.50
CA ALA A 424 -4.54 -51.94 4.93
C ALA A 424 -4.07 -50.85 5.93
N ARG A 425 -5.04 -50.12 6.49
CA ARG A 425 -5.19 -49.71 7.90
C ARG A 425 -6.52 -48.94 8.07
N LEU A 426 -7.57 -49.72 8.35
CA LEU A 426 -8.91 -49.34 8.82
C LEU A 426 -9.25 -50.36 9.92
N SER A 427 -10.04 -49.95 10.92
CA SER A 427 -9.97 -50.41 12.33
C SER A 427 -8.59 -50.12 12.96
N ASP A 428 -8.45 -49.84 14.25
CA ASP A 428 -9.29 -50.10 15.44
C ASP A 428 -9.16 -48.90 16.45
N GLU A 429 -10.01 -48.59 17.44
CA GLU A 429 -11.35 -49.06 17.87
C GLU A 429 -11.92 -48.05 18.93
N ASP A 430 -13.15 -47.50 18.80
CA ASP A 430 -13.92 -46.84 19.90
C ASP A 430 -15.41 -46.60 19.50
N GLU A 431 -16.37 -47.16 20.26
CA GLU A 431 -17.83 -47.01 20.02
C GLU A 431 -18.53 -46.39 21.23
N GLY A 432 -19.25 -45.28 21.01
CA GLY A 432 -20.10 -44.64 22.01
C GLY A 432 -21.58 -44.88 21.75
N GLU A 433 -22.22 -45.75 22.55
CA GLU A 433 -23.67 -45.96 22.49
C GLU A 433 -24.46 -44.68 22.85
N VAL A 434 -25.61 -44.50 22.19
CA VAL A 434 -26.64 -43.52 22.55
C VAL A 434 -27.93 -44.29 22.82
N SER A 435 -28.37 -44.29 24.07
CA SER A 435 -29.68 -44.79 24.48
C SER A 435 -30.71 -43.65 24.45
N GLU A 436 -31.80 -43.83 23.71
CA GLU A 436 -33.00 -42.98 23.79
C GLU A 436 -34.03 -43.59 24.77
N ASP A 437 -34.65 -42.72 25.58
CA ASP A 437 -35.84 -42.95 26.43
C ASP A 437 -36.66 -41.63 26.50
#